data_AF-D4DSI4-F1
#
_entry.id   AF-D4DSI4-F1
#
_cell.length_a   1.000
_cell.length_b   1.000
_cell.length_c   1.000
_cell.angle_alpha   90.00
_cell.angle_beta   90.00
_cell.angle_gamma   90.00
#
_symmetry.space_group_name_H-M   'P 1'
#
loop_
_entity.id
_entity.type
_entity.pdbx_description
1 polymer ?
#
loop_
_entity_poly.entity_id
_entity_poly.type
_entity_poly.pdbx_seq_one_letter_code
_entity_poly.pdbx_strand_id
1 'polypeptide(L)'
;MHPIETPDKTFHDGDGVSELGTILPAWWLNQVQSELLAVLTAAGIRPDKSQPNQLLAALNKLAVVTTGNQDIGGSKTFTAAATFKAGAIVADSVGDFLRLMAMVRPPFVFFSSTRSELPAYLDLVAELHLPGCERFAGSQTLTVSSTINRNSSYDDHLIYKF
;
A
#
# COMPACT_ATOMS: atom_id res chain seq x y z
N MET A 1 1.48 -2.83 -29.22
CA MET A 1 2.13 -3.12 -30.51
C MET A 1 1.17 -4.01 -31.28
N HIS A 2 0.96 -3.75 -32.57
CA HIS A 2 0.06 -4.54 -33.41
C HIS A 2 0.84 -5.67 -34.11
N PRO A 3 0.26 -6.87 -34.28
CA PRO A 3 0.88 -7.91 -35.10
C PRO A 3 1.11 -7.42 -36.53
N ILE A 4 2.08 -7.99 -37.24
CA ILE A 4 2.29 -7.69 -38.65
C ILE A 4 1.03 -7.96 -39.49
N GLU A 5 0.80 -7.13 -40.52
CA GLU A 5 -0.42 -7.16 -41.35
C GLU A 5 -0.32 -8.16 -42.51
N THR A 6 0.14 -9.37 -42.23
CA THR A 6 0.03 -10.52 -43.13
C THR A 6 -1.29 -11.27 -42.89
N PRO A 7 -1.73 -12.14 -43.82
CA PRO A 7 -2.93 -12.95 -43.64
C PRO A 7 -2.89 -13.82 -42.37
N ASP A 8 -1.73 -14.35 -42.03
CA ASP A 8 -1.47 -15.23 -40.89
C ASP A 8 -0.88 -14.52 -39.67
N LYS A 9 -0.62 -13.20 -39.78
CA LYS A 9 -0.03 -12.36 -38.71
C LYS A 9 1.40 -12.75 -38.34
N THR A 10 2.13 -13.42 -39.24
CA THR A 10 3.55 -13.72 -39.07
C THR A 10 4.41 -13.04 -40.12
N PHE A 11 5.65 -12.76 -39.77
CA PHE A 11 6.70 -12.40 -40.71
C PHE A 11 7.10 -13.63 -41.52
N HIS A 12 7.55 -13.40 -42.75
CA HIS A 12 8.01 -14.41 -43.70
C HIS A 12 9.39 -14.06 -44.23
N ASP A 13 10.22 -15.08 -44.45
CA ASP A 13 11.51 -14.92 -45.11
C ASP A 13 11.27 -14.78 -46.61
N GLY A 14 12.13 -13.99 -47.27
CA GLY A 14 11.98 -13.74 -48.70
C GLY A 14 12.52 -14.92 -49.49
N ASP A 15 11.74 -15.40 -50.45
CA ASP A 15 12.18 -16.44 -51.38
C ASP A 15 12.92 -15.87 -52.61
N GLY A 16 12.99 -14.53 -52.71
CA GLY A 16 13.66 -13.80 -53.80
C GLY A 16 12.87 -13.77 -55.11
N VAL A 17 11.63 -14.27 -55.13
CA VAL A 17 10.84 -14.44 -56.36
C VAL A 17 9.38 -13.99 -56.18
N SER A 18 8.70 -14.51 -55.16
CA SER A 18 7.26 -14.35 -54.95
C SER A 18 6.92 -13.68 -53.61
N GLU A 19 7.82 -13.75 -52.63
CA GLU A 19 7.58 -13.30 -51.28
C GLU A 19 8.60 -12.23 -50.87
N LEU A 20 8.10 -11.03 -50.54
CA LEU A 20 8.92 -9.96 -50.00
C LEU A 20 9.27 -10.28 -48.55
N GLY A 21 10.54 -10.60 -48.31
CA GLY A 21 11.04 -10.99 -47.00
C GLY A 21 11.45 -9.83 -46.10
N THR A 22 11.58 -10.14 -44.81
CA THR A 22 12.27 -9.26 -43.85
C THR A 22 13.79 -9.38 -43.95
N ILE A 23 14.52 -8.30 -43.67
CA ILE A 23 16.00 -8.31 -43.64
C ILE A 23 16.52 -9.20 -42.50
N LEU A 24 15.77 -9.26 -41.40
CA LEU A 24 16.04 -10.16 -40.29
C LEU A 24 15.26 -11.46 -40.49
N PRO A 25 15.78 -12.61 -39.98
CA PRO A 25 15.07 -13.87 -40.08
C PRO A 25 13.66 -13.81 -39.49
N ALA A 26 12.67 -14.28 -40.23
CA ALA A 26 11.27 -14.24 -39.87
C ALA A 26 10.98 -14.93 -38.53
N TRP A 27 11.66 -16.05 -38.25
CA TRP A 27 11.50 -16.78 -36.98
C TRP A 27 11.82 -15.88 -35.77
N TRP A 28 12.86 -15.03 -35.86
CA TRP A 28 13.29 -14.18 -34.75
C TRP A 28 12.30 -13.05 -34.53
N LEU A 29 11.85 -12.41 -35.61
CA LEU A 29 10.83 -11.36 -35.54
C LEU A 29 9.50 -11.88 -34.99
N ASN A 30 9.09 -13.09 -35.39
CA ASN A 30 7.90 -13.75 -34.88
C ASN A 30 8.01 -14.05 -33.38
N GLN A 31 9.19 -14.49 -32.91
CA GLN A 31 9.42 -14.72 -31.48
C GLN A 31 9.32 -13.42 -30.68
N VAL A 32 10.02 -12.37 -31.10
CA VAL A 32 9.95 -11.04 -30.46
C VAL A 32 8.51 -10.52 -30.46
N GLN A 33 7.80 -10.70 -31.57
CA GLN A 33 6.40 -10.30 -31.65
C GLN A 33 5.52 -11.06 -30.66
N SER A 34 5.71 -12.37 -30.54
CA SER A 34 4.96 -13.20 -29.60
C SER A 34 5.15 -12.74 -28.15
N GLU A 35 6.38 -12.47 -27.72
CA GLU A 35 6.69 -11.99 -26.36
C GLU A 35 5.98 -10.67 -26.04
N LEU A 36 6.06 -9.70 -26.95
CA LEU A 36 5.45 -8.38 -26.76
C LEU A 36 3.90 -8.46 -26.78
N LEU A 37 3.34 -9.33 -27.61
CA LEU A 37 1.89 -9.61 -27.60
C LEU A 37 1.45 -10.35 -26.34
N ALA A 38 2.27 -11.24 -25.80
CA ALA A 38 1.98 -11.93 -24.54
C ALA A 38 1.87 -10.95 -23.37
N VAL A 39 2.78 -9.95 -23.30
CA VAL A 39 2.72 -8.88 -22.28
C VAL A 39 1.44 -8.06 -22.39
N LEU A 40 1.04 -7.67 -23.61
CA LEU A 40 -0.22 -6.95 -23.87
C LEU A 40 -1.43 -7.78 -23.46
N THR A 41 -1.43 -9.08 -23.81
CA THR A 41 -2.50 -10.02 -23.49
C THR A 41 -2.63 -10.24 -22.00
N ALA A 42 -1.52 -10.42 -21.27
CA ALA A 42 -1.49 -10.55 -19.83
C ALA A 42 -2.04 -9.29 -19.13
N ALA A 43 -1.78 -8.10 -19.68
CA ALA A 43 -2.37 -6.86 -19.22
C ALA A 43 -3.83 -6.66 -19.68
N GLY A 44 -4.41 -7.56 -20.48
CA GLY A 44 -5.76 -7.41 -21.04
C GLY A 44 -5.90 -6.22 -22.00
N ILE A 45 -4.81 -5.83 -22.67
CA ILE A 45 -4.79 -4.75 -23.67
C ILE A 45 -4.88 -5.38 -25.06
N ARG A 46 -5.84 -4.93 -25.87
CA ARG A 46 -5.97 -5.36 -27.26
C ARG A 46 -4.97 -4.59 -28.14
N PRO A 47 -4.14 -5.29 -28.94
CA PRO A 47 -3.21 -4.67 -29.88
C PRO A 47 -3.85 -3.71 -30.88
N ASP A 48 -3.43 -2.45 -30.88
CA ASP A 48 -3.93 -1.40 -31.80
C ASP A 48 -2.76 -0.70 -32.51
N LYS A 49 -2.76 -0.65 -33.84
CA LYS A 49 -1.68 0.00 -34.63
C LYS A 49 -1.69 1.52 -34.48
N SER A 50 -2.85 2.11 -34.18
CA SER A 50 -3.01 3.56 -34.03
C SER A 50 -2.58 4.08 -32.65
N GLN A 51 -2.39 3.19 -31.67
CA GLN A 51 -2.02 3.57 -30.31
C GLN A 51 -0.53 3.36 -30.02
N PRO A 52 0.26 4.43 -29.85
CA PRO A 52 1.62 4.31 -29.32
C PRO A 52 1.60 3.89 -27.83
N ASN A 53 2.75 3.45 -27.31
CA ASN A 53 2.99 3.21 -25.87
C ASN A 53 2.18 2.10 -25.19
N GLN A 54 1.52 1.21 -25.93
CA GLN A 54 0.74 0.11 -25.35
C GLN A 54 1.59 -0.82 -24.48
N LEU A 55 2.88 -1.03 -24.80
CA LEU A 55 3.77 -1.85 -23.99
C LEU A 55 4.00 -1.23 -22.60
N LEU A 56 4.21 0.10 -22.56
CA LEU A 56 4.33 0.83 -21.29
C LEU A 56 3.02 0.74 -20.50
N ALA A 57 1.87 0.89 -21.16
CA ALA A 57 0.56 0.74 -20.52
C ALA A 57 0.37 -0.68 -19.94
N ALA A 58 0.81 -1.71 -20.66
CA ALA A 58 0.77 -3.09 -20.20
C ALA A 58 1.65 -3.29 -18.96
N LEU A 59 2.89 -2.80 -18.99
CA LEU A 59 3.82 -2.89 -17.86
C LEU A 59 3.27 -2.18 -16.61
N ASN A 60 2.70 -0.98 -16.78
CA ASN A 60 2.08 -0.25 -15.66
C ASN A 60 0.90 -1.00 -15.05
N LYS A 61 0.17 -1.77 -15.84
CA LYS A 61 -0.96 -2.59 -15.36
C LYS A 61 -0.50 -3.90 -14.70
N LEU A 62 0.59 -4.49 -15.19
CA LEU A 62 1.20 -5.71 -14.63
C LEU A 62 2.08 -5.46 -13.40
N ALA A 63 2.49 -4.21 -13.15
CA ALA A 63 3.33 -3.83 -12.01
C ALA A 63 2.68 -4.14 -10.64
N VAL A 64 1.38 -4.42 -10.60
CA VAL A 64 0.73 -5.01 -9.42
C VAL A 64 0.93 -6.53 -9.49
N VAL A 65 1.92 -7.03 -8.76
CA VAL A 65 2.16 -8.48 -8.64
C VAL A 65 0.94 -9.12 -7.98
N THR A 66 0.27 -10.00 -8.72
CA THR A 66 -1.03 -10.58 -8.31
C THR A 66 -0.90 -11.81 -7.41
N THR A 67 0.30 -12.14 -6.93
CA THR A 67 0.53 -13.33 -6.09
C THR A 67 1.55 -13.05 -4.99
N GLY A 68 1.15 -13.30 -3.74
CA GLY A 68 2.00 -13.22 -2.55
C GLY A 68 1.93 -11.90 -1.79
N ASN A 69 2.68 -11.82 -0.68
CA ASN A 69 2.87 -10.58 0.07
C ASN A 69 3.65 -9.56 -0.78
N GLN A 70 3.24 -8.29 -0.72
CA GLN A 70 3.85 -7.20 -1.47
C GLN A 70 4.25 -6.09 -0.50
N ASP A 71 5.54 -5.75 -0.50
CA ASP A 71 6.04 -4.56 0.17
C ASP A 71 6.12 -3.43 -0.85
N ILE A 72 5.28 -2.42 -0.65
CA ILE A 72 5.13 -1.30 -1.58
C ILE A 72 5.68 -0.03 -0.92
N GLY A 73 6.88 0.41 -1.35
CA GLY A 73 7.51 1.62 -0.83
C GLY A 73 6.95 2.93 -1.41
N GLY A 74 7.01 4.02 -0.65
CA GLY A 74 6.60 5.38 -1.06
C GLY A 74 5.08 5.61 -1.13
N SER A 75 4.65 6.87 -1.27
CA SER A 75 3.23 7.24 -1.31
C SER A 75 2.48 6.56 -2.47
N LYS A 76 1.24 6.15 -2.22
CA LYS A 76 0.33 5.58 -3.22
C LYS A 76 -0.98 6.37 -3.25
N THR A 77 -1.40 6.76 -4.45
CA THR A 77 -2.63 7.52 -4.69
C THR A 77 -3.61 6.64 -5.46
N PHE A 78 -4.74 6.30 -4.84
CA PHE A 78 -5.85 5.64 -5.52
C PHE A 78 -6.80 6.72 -6.05
N THR A 79 -7.03 6.77 -7.36
CA THR A 79 -7.91 7.78 -8.00
C THR A 79 -9.38 7.41 -7.98
N ALA A 80 -9.72 6.26 -7.41
CA ALA A 80 -11.07 5.72 -7.25
C ALA A 80 -11.16 4.91 -5.95
N ALA A 81 -12.36 4.43 -5.63
CA ALA A 81 -12.59 3.58 -4.46
C ALA A 81 -11.73 2.29 -4.52
N ALA A 82 -11.02 1.98 -3.43
CA ALA A 82 -10.26 0.75 -3.27
C ALA A 82 -11.04 -0.26 -2.41
N THR A 83 -11.07 -1.53 -2.83
CA THR A 83 -11.73 -2.63 -2.09
C THR A 83 -10.70 -3.62 -1.58
N PHE A 84 -10.72 -3.91 -0.29
CA PHE A 84 -9.82 -4.88 0.35
C PHE A 84 -10.61 -6.10 0.82
N LYS A 85 -10.35 -7.28 0.24
CA LYS A 85 -11.11 -8.51 0.51
C LYS A 85 -11.06 -8.96 1.97
N ALA A 86 -9.95 -8.68 2.66
CA ALA A 86 -9.73 -9.02 4.07
C ALA A 86 -9.58 -7.78 4.97
N GLY A 87 -9.96 -6.59 4.47
CA GLY A 87 -9.72 -5.31 5.15
C GLY A 87 -8.31 -4.76 4.93
N ALA A 88 -8.06 -3.57 5.49
CA ALA A 88 -6.77 -2.89 5.46
C ALA A 88 -6.33 -2.54 6.89
N ILE A 89 -5.06 -2.75 7.20
CA ILE A 89 -4.42 -2.31 8.44
C ILE A 89 -3.44 -1.19 8.05
N VAL A 90 -3.60 -0.01 8.64
CA VAL A 90 -2.75 1.16 8.39
C VAL A 90 -2.03 1.48 9.69
N ALA A 91 -0.79 0.99 9.82
CA ALA A 91 0.01 1.15 11.02
C ALA A 91 0.93 2.38 10.93
N ASP A 92 0.36 3.57 11.15
CA ASP A 92 1.10 4.82 11.42
C ASP A 92 0.27 5.96 12.07
N SER A 93 -0.98 5.70 12.54
CA SER A 93 -1.93 6.78 12.88
C SER A 93 -2.61 6.65 14.26
N VAL A 94 -3.18 7.77 14.74
CA VAL A 94 -4.03 7.87 15.96
C VAL A 94 -5.09 6.77 16.03
N GLY A 95 -5.57 6.27 14.88
CA GLY A 95 -6.55 5.17 14.83
C GLY A 95 -6.05 3.87 15.46
N ASP A 96 -4.76 3.55 15.33
CA ASP A 96 -4.18 2.34 15.92
C ASP A 96 -3.93 2.49 17.41
N PHE A 97 -3.57 3.69 17.86
CA PHE A 97 -3.58 4.04 19.29
C PHE A 97 -4.98 3.86 19.87
N LEU A 98 -6.02 4.39 19.22
CA LEU A 98 -7.42 4.24 19.68
C LEU A 98 -7.87 2.78 19.68
N ARG A 99 -7.49 1.97 18.69
CA ARG A 99 -7.78 0.53 18.66
C ARG A 99 -7.09 -0.20 19.80
N LEU A 100 -5.82 0.11 20.07
CA LEU A 100 -5.08 -0.46 21.20
C LEU A 100 -5.76 -0.09 22.52
N MET A 101 -6.07 1.20 22.72
CA MET A 101 -6.76 1.68 23.92
C MET A 101 -8.14 1.04 24.09
N ALA A 102 -8.86 0.76 22.99
CA ALA A 102 -10.13 0.04 23.01
C ALA A 102 -10.01 -1.44 23.39
N MET A 103 -8.80 -2.02 23.42
CA MET A 103 -8.56 -3.40 23.88
C MET A 103 -8.03 -3.47 25.31
N VAL A 104 -7.53 -2.36 25.87
CA VAL A 104 -7.01 -2.33 27.24
C VAL A 104 -8.13 -2.61 28.24
N ARG A 105 -7.83 -3.47 29.21
CA ARG A 105 -8.67 -3.79 30.37
C ARG A 105 -7.81 -3.83 31.63
N PRO A 106 -8.34 -3.48 32.81
CA PRO A 106 -7.65 -3.74 34.07
C PRO A 106 -7.30 -5.23 34.21
N PRO A 107 -6.14 -5.58 34.79
CA PRO A 107 -5.13 -4.66 35.32
C PRO A 107 -4.25 -4.04 34.22
N PHE A 108 -3.90 -2.77 34.37
CA PHE A 108 -2.95 -2.09 33.47
C PHE A 108 -2.05 -1.12 34.23
N VAL A 109 -0.89 -0.86 33.63
CA VAL A 109 0.04 0.21 34.00
C VAL A 109 0.45 0.91 32.72
N PHE A 110 0.32 2.23 32.70
CA PHE A 110 0.78 3.10 31.64
C PHE A 110 1.89 4.00 32.13
N PHE A 111 2.85 4.25 31.25
CA PHE A 111 3.89 5.24 31.43
C PHE A 111 3.66 6.33 30.40
N SER A 112 3.54 7.57 30.87
CA SER A 112 3.36 8.75 30.03
C SER A 112 4.10 9.94 30.62
N SER A 113 4.06 11.08 29.96
CA SER A 113 4.61 12.33 30.46
C SER A 113 3.72 13.50 30.06
N THR A 114 4.04 14.71 30.52
CA THR A 114 3.35 15.95 30.08
C THR A 114 3.42 16.22 28.58
N ARG A 115 4.27 15.50 27.83
CA ARG A 115 4.34 15.58 26.36
C ARG A 115 3.55 14.47 25.65
N SER A 116 2.94 13.55 26.39
CA SER A 116 2.14 12.47 25.82
C SER A 116 0.69 12.93 25.59
N GLU A 117 0.06 12.39 24.55
CA GLU A 117 -1.38 12.55 24.30
C GLU A 117 -2.24 11.67 25.21
N LEU A 118 -1.65 10.73 25.95
CA LEU A 118 -2.39 9.78 26.79
C LEU A 118 -3.23 10.46 27.88
N PRO A 119 -2.72 11.42 28.67
CA PRO A 119 -3.53 12.10 29.68
C PRO A 119 -4.72 12.84 29.07
N ALA A 120 -4.49 13.61 27.99
CA ALA A 120 -5.54 14.32 27.28
C ALA A 120 -6.60 13.37 26.68
N TYR A 121 -6.17 12.21 26.18
CA TYR A 121 -7.08 11.16 25.72
C TYR A 121 -7.95 10.59 26.86
N LEU A 122 -7.36 10.31 28.03
CA LEU A 122 -8.11 9.77 29.17
C LEU A 122 -9.13 10.79 29.71
N ASP A 123 -8.75 12.06 29.77
CA ASP A 123 -9.66 13.15 30.13
C ASP A 123 -10.83 13.24 29.15
N LEU A 124 -10.55 13.18 27.84
CA LEU A 124 -11.58 13.18 26.80
C LEU A 124 -12.55 12.00 26.91
N VAL A 125 -12.02 10.79 27.14
CA VAL A 125 -12.83 9.56 27.31
C VAL A 125 -13.77 9.67 28.51
N ALA A 126 -13.28 10.26 29.61
CA ALA A 126 -14.06 10.48 30.81
C ALA A 126 -15.11 11.59 30.62
N GLU A 127 -14.72 12.73 30.04
CA GLU A 127 -15.59 13.89 29.81
C GLU A 127 -16.77 13.53 28.89
N LEU A 128 -16.48 12.92 27.74
CA LEU A 128 -17.50 12.56 26.74
C LEU A 128 -18.22 11.25 27.06
N HIS A 129 -17.89 10.57 28.15
CA HIS A 129 -18.46 9.27 28.52
C HIS A 129 -18.42 8.25 27.36
N LEU A 130 -17.27 8.15 26.69
CA LEU A 130 -17.13 7.27 25.53
C LEU A 130 -17.29 5.79 25.93
N PRO A 131 -17.77 4.91 25.02
CA PRO A 131 -17.90 3.48 25.31
C PRO A 131 -16.59 2.87 25.79
N GLY A 132 -16.59 2.21 26.96
CA GLY A 132 -15.38 1.67 27.57
C GLY A 132 -14.72 2.57 28.61
N CYS A 133 -15.27 3.77 28.88
CA CYS A 133 -14.75 4.68 29.91
C CYS A 133 -14.71 4.04 31.31
N GLU A 134 -15.61 3.09 31.60
CA GLU A 134 -15.64 2.33 32.86
C GLU A 134 -14.34 1.57 33.14
N ARG A 135 -13.57 1.24 32.10
CA ARG A 135 -12.28 0.56 32.22
C ARG A 135 -11.24 1.47 32.87
N PHE A 136 -11.29 2.76 32.59
CA PHE A 136 -10.35 3.76 33.09
C PHE A 136 -10.87 4.49 34.34
N ALA A 137 -12.16 4.44 34.63
CA ALA A 137 -12.75 5.03 35.83
C ALA A 137 -12.06 4.52 37.11
N GLY A 138 -11.61 5.42 37.98
CA GLY A 138 -10.91 5.07 39.22
C GLY A 138 -9.44 4.67 39.05
N SER A 139 -8.82 4.97 37.90
CA SER A 139 -7.36 4.83 37.74
C SER A 139 -6.61 5.79 38.68
N GLN A 140 -5.44 5.35 39.16
CA GLN A 140 -4.55 6.15 39.99
C GLN A 140 -3.39 6.70 39.15
N THR A 141 -2.98 7.94 39.43
CA THR A 141 -1.86 8.58 38.74
C THR A 141 -0.79 8.97 39.75
N LEU A 142 0.41 8.46 39.57
CA LEU A 142 1.61 8.90 40.28
C LEU A 142 2.44 9.79 39.36
N THR A 143 2.81 10.98 39.83
CA THR A 143 3.61 11.94 39.06
C THR A 143 5.02 12.05 39.64
N VAL A 144 6.01 11.98 38.76
CA VAL A 144 7.43 12.18 39.09
C VAL A 144 7.98 13.31 38.24
N SER A 145 8.43 14.39 38.89
CA SER A 145 9.04 15.52 38.18
C SER A 145 10.52 15.25 37.89
N SER A 146 10.89 15.39 36.62
CA SER A 146 12.25 15.18 36.11
C SER A 146 12.79 16.47 35.48
N THR A 147 14.00 16.87 35.86
CA THR A 147 14.68 18.05 35.29
C THR A 147 15.67 17.61 34.22
N ILE A 148 15.47 18.04 32.96
CA ILE A 148 16.37 17.71 31.84
C ILE A 148 17.57 18.66 31.83
N ASN A 149 17.33 19.95 32.05
CA ASN A 149 18.36 20.99 32.12
C ASN A 149 17.84 22.20 32.92
N ARG A 150 18.66 23.25 33.08
CA ARG A 150 18.34 24.46 33.86
C ARG A 150 17.01 25.15 33.46
N ASN A 151 16.53 24.93 32.24
CA ASN A 151 15.38 25.64 31.68
C ASN A 151 14.22 24.70 31.27
N SER A 152 14.36 23.38 31.41
CA SER A 152 13.29 22.44 31.05
C SER A 152 13.14 21.30 32.04
N SER A 153 11.97 21.24 32.65
CA SER A 153 11.44 20.10 33.40
C SER A 153 10.29 19.46 32.63
N TYR A 154 10.01 18.19 32.95
CA TYR A 154 8.82 17.48 32.51
C TYR A 154 8.39 16.54 33.63
N ASP A 155 7.09 16.25 33.66
CA ASP A 155 6.54 15.32 34.62
C ASP A 155 6.27 14.00 33.92
N ASP A 156 6.76 12.91 34.50
CA ASP A 156 6.44 11.54 34.13
C ASP A 156 5.23 11.09 34.96
N HIS A 157 4.26 10.45 34.30
CA HIS A 157 3.06 9.93 34.90
C HIS A 157 3.02 8.42 34.78
N LEU A 158 2.87 7.75 35.91
CA LEU A 158 2.53 6.33 35.99
C LEU A 158 1.04 6.22 36.31
N ILE A 159 0.25 5.76 35.34
CA ILE A 159 -1.21 5.66 35.44
C ILE A 159 -1.57 4.18 35.51
N TYR A 160 -2.28 3.75 36.55
CA TYR A 160 -2.55 2.33 36.76
C TYR A 160 -3.91 2.05 37.37
N LYS A 161 -4.37 0.82 37.15
CA LYS A 161 -5.57 0.26 37.76
C LYS A 161 -5.43 -1.26 37.84
N PHE A 162 -5.78 -1.83 38.99
CA PHE A 162 -5.79 -3.27 39.24
C PHE A 162 -7.20 -3.76 39.51
#